data_AF-A0A368YNM6-F1
#
_entry.id   AF-A0A368YNM6-F1
#
_cell.length_a   1.000
_cell.length_b   1.000
_cell.length_c   1.000
_cell.angle_alpha   90.00
_cell.angle_beta   90.00
_cell.angle_gamma   90.00
#
_symmetry.space_group_name_H-M   'P 1'
#
loop_
_entity.id
_entity.type
_entity.pdbx_description
1 polymer ?
#
loop_
_entity_poly.entity_id
_entity_poly.type
_entity_poly.pdbx_seq_one_letter_code
_entity_poly.pdbx_strand_id
1 'polypeptide(L)' 'MSLPTKLVVVMAFDLADNGELAPAFDAVQFDSEERALRSARDLSRKHHGVIAWSRDAEPNIGEYGPPTTIFQSGEIPDME' A
#
# COMPACT_ATOMS: atom_id res chain seq x y z
N MET A 1 -8.19 -11.77 19.50
CA MET A 1 -8.40 -11.39 18.09
C MET A 1 -7.35 -12.13 17.27
N SER A 2 -7.75 -12.96 16.29
CA SER A 2 -6.79 -13.54 15.34
C SER A 2 -6.24 -12.42 14.46
N LEU A 3 -4.93 -12.43 14.21
CA LEU A 3 -4.35 -11.57 13.18
C LEU A 3 -4.99 -11.93 11.83
N PRO A 4 -5.32 -10.95 10.99
CA PRO A 4 -5.81 -11.23 9.65
C PRO A 4 -4.76 -12.06 8.92
N THR A 5 -5.19 -13.10 8.20
CA THR A 5 -4.31 -14.00 7.45
C THR A 5 -3.53 -13.28 6.35
N LYS A 6 -3.94 -12.06 6.01
CA LYS A 6 -3.26 -11.19 5.06
C LYS A 6 -3.42 -9.73 5.46
N LEU A 7 -2.32 -8.98 5.43
CA LEU A 7 -2.27 -7.53 5.54
C LEU A 7 -2.31 -6.96 4.11
N VAL A 8 -3.30 -6.13 3.80
CA VAL A 8 -3.41 -5.46 2.50
C VAL A 8 -3.44 -3.95 2.74
N VAL A 9 -2.54 -3.20 2.11
CA VAL A 9 -2.35 -1.78 2.38
C VAL A 9 -2.25 -0.99 1.09
N VAL A 10 -2.85 0.20 1.07
CA VAL A 10 -2.70 1.20 0.00
C VAL A 10 -2.12 2.48 0.59
N MET A 11 -1.14 3.05 -0.11
CA MET A 11 -0.57 4.35 0.19
C MET A 11 -0.58 5.21 -1.08
N ALA A 12 -0.81 6.50 -0.90
CA ALA A 12 -0.69 7.50 -1.95
C ALA A 12 0.30 8.58 -1.52
N PHE A 13 0.99 9.16 -2.49
CA PHE A 13 2.04 10.13 -2.30
C PHE A 13 1.78 11.33 -3.22
N ASP A 14 1.95 12.52 -2.67
CA ASP A 14 1.92 13.77 -3.40
C ASP A 14 3.31 14.38 -3.41
N LEU A 15 3.61 15.15 -4.47
CA LEU A 15 4.81 15.96 -4.52
C LEU A 15 4.59 17.20 -3.65
N ALA A 16 5.30 17.28 -2.53
CA ALA A 16 5.24 18.43 -1.65
C ALA A 16 5.98 19.63 -2.24
N ASP A 17 5.78 20.82 -1.67
CA ASP A 17 6.34 22.09 -2.17
C ASP A 17 7.88 22.12 -2.18
N ASN A 18 8.53 21.27 -1.37
CA ASN A 18 9.98 21.07 -1.33
C ASN A 18 10.51 20.15 -2.45
N GLY A 19 9.63 19.60 -3.30
CA GLY A 19 9.97 18.65 -4.35
C GLY A 19 10.17 17.21 -3.85
N GLU A 20 9.82 16.91 -2.60
CA GLU A 20 9.91 15.56 -2.04
C GLU A 20 8.53 14.87 -2.08
N LEU A 21 8.53 13.55 -2.26
CA LEU A 21 7.31 12.75 -2.16
C LEU A 21 6.92 12.60 -0.69
N ALA A 22 5.72 13.03 -0.34
CA ALA A 22 5.15 12.88 0.98
C ALA A 22 3.86 12.05 0.92
N PRO A 23 3.55 11.23 1.95
CA PRO A 23 2.26 10.54 2.02
C PRO A 23 1.11 11.56 1.94
N ALA A 24 0.17 11.33 1.01
CA ALA A 24 -1.02 12.15 0.84
C ALA A 24 -1.98 12.00 2.04
N PHE A 25 -1.97 10.82 2.67
CA PHE A 25 -2.74 10.47 3.87
C PHE A 25 -2.13 9.21 4.53
N ASP A 26 -2.62 8.87 5.74
CA ASP A 26 -2.20 7.67 6.47
C ASP A 26 -2.47 6.38 5.67
N ALA A 27 -1.57 5.40 5.77
CA ALA A 27 -1.73 4.12 5.07
C ALA A 27 -3.10 3.46 5.36
N VAL A 28 -3.82 3.09 4.32
CA VAL A 28 -5.18 2.53 4.44
C VAL A 28 -5.11 1.02 4.30
N GLN A 29 -5.56 0.31 5.35
CA GLN A 29 -5.68 -1.13 5.32
C GLN A 29 -7.01 -1.57 4.71
N PHE A 30 -6.95 -2.61 3.86
CA PHE A 30 -8.10 -3.24 3.23
C PHE A 30 -8.23 -4.70 3.69
N ASP A 31 -9.46 -5.23 3.59
CA ASP A 31 -9.76 -6.63 3.88
C ASP A 31 -9.54 -7.56 2.68
N SER A 32 -9.34 -7.00 1.47
CA SER A 32 -9.03 -7.77 0.26
C SER A 32 -8.17 -6.99 -0.74
N GLU A 33 -7.39 -7.73 -1.52
CA GLU A 33 -6.58 -7.19 -2.61
C GLU A 33 -7.44 -6.55 -3.71
N GLU A 34 -8.62 -7.10 -4.01
CA GLU A 34 -9.50 -6.55 -5.03
C GLU A 34 -9.97 -5.14 -4.67
N ARG A 35 -10.35 -4.91 -3.40
CA ARG A 35 -10.73 -3.58 -2.94
C ARG A 35 -9.56 -2.62 -2.95
N ALA A 36 -8.40 -3.06 -2.46
CA ALA A 36 -7.17 -2.27 -2.50
C ALA A 36 -6.80 -1.86 -3.94
N LEU A 37 -6.86 -2.79 -4.89
CA LEU A 37 -6.57 -2.53 -6.31
C LEU A 37 -7.51 -1.49 -6.92
N ARG A 38 -8.83 -1.59 -6.66
CA ARG A 38 -9.80 -0.60 -7.16
C ARG A 38 -9.50 0.77 -6.58
N SER A 39 -9.33 0.87 -5.26
CA SER A 39 -9.02 2.13 -4.60
C SER A 39 -7.69 2.72 -5.09
N ALA A 40 -6.65 1.92 -5.26
CA ALA A 40 -5.35 2.37 -5.74
C ALA A 40 -5.43 2.93 -7.18
N ARG A 41 -6.22 2.31 -8.06
CA ARG A 41 -6.46 2.83 -9.42
C ARG A 41 -7.23 4.14 -9.46
N ASP A 42 -8.12 4.37 -8.51
CA ASP A 42 -8.84 5.65 -8.42
C ASP A 42 -7.93 6.75 -7.87
N LEU A 43 -7.08 6.42 -6.89
CA LEU A 43 -6.08 7.31 -6.31
C LEU A 43 -4.99 7.69 -7.31
N SER A 44 -4.57 6.77 -8.19
CA SER A 44 -3.51 7.03 -9.17
C SER A 44 -3.90 8.08 -10.21
N ARG A 45 -5.16 8.48 -10.26
CA ARG A 45 -5.64 9.58 -11.12
C ARG A 45 -5.52 10.95 -10.43
N LYS A 46 -5.25 10.97 -9.13
CA LYS A 46 -5.30 12.16 -8.28
C LYS A 46 -3.98 12.48 -7.61
N HIS A 47 -3.16 11.46 -7.34
CA HIS A 47 -1.91 11.59 -6.60
C HIS A 47 -0.70 11.31 -7.48
N HIS A 48 0.45 11.86 -7.09
CA HIS A 48 1.70 11.73 -7.83
C HIS A 48 2.26 10.30 -7.83
N GLY A 49 2.02 9.57 -6.74
CA GLY A 49 2.45 8.19 -6.54
C GLY A 49 1.40 7.38 -5.80
N VAL A 50 1.21 6.12 -6.17
CA VAL A 50 0.34 5.19 -5.44
C VAL A 50 0.94 3.80 -5.46
N ILE A 51 0.93 3.14 -4.31
CA ILE A 51 1.28 1.71 -4.18
C ILE A 51 0.21 0.97 -3.37
N ALA A 52 -0.18 -0.19 -3.87
CA ALA A 52 -0.91 -1.20 -3.12
C ALA A 52 -0.04 -2.44 -2.99
N TRP A 53 0.10 -2.95 -1.78
CA TRP A 53 0.86 -4.16 -1.48
C TRP A 53 0.12 -5.02 -0.47
N SER A 54 0.47 -6.30 -0.42
CA SER A 54 0.01 -7.21 0.64
C SER A 54 1.15 -7.99 1.26
N ARG A 55 0.93 -8.50 2.47
CA ARG A 55 1.77 -9.49 3.13
C ARG A 55 0.87 -10.59 3.67
N ASP A 56 1.16 -11.84 3.33
CA ASP A 56 0.54 -12.98 3.97
C ASP A 56 1.06 -13.11 5.40
N ALA A 57 0.16 -13.34 6.36
CA ALA A 57 0.55 -13.72 7.70
C ALA A 57 0.97 -15.19 7.67
N GLU A 58 2.15 -15.49 8.21
CA GLU A 58 2.65 -16.85 8.36
C GLU A 58 2.48 -17.29 9.82
N PRO A 59 1.28 -17.79 10.21
CA PRO A 59 0.97 -18.10 11.60
C PRO A 59 1.86 -19.21 12.19
N ASN A 60 2.51 -20.00 11.33
CA ASN A 60 3.43 -21.06 11.74
C ASN A 60 4.75 -20.52 12.30
N ILE A 61 5.17 -19.32 11.89
CA ILE A 61 6.42 -18.68 12.32
C ILE A 61 6.17 -17.37 13.09
N GLY A 62 4.93 -16.87 13.11
CA GLY A 62 4.55 -15.66 13.83
C GLY A 62 4.96 -14.37 13.12
N GLU A 63 5.31 -14.44 11.84
CA GLU A 63 5.80 -13.31 11.05
C GLU A 63 4.89 -13.04 9.84
N TYR A 64 5.08 -11.88 9.22
CA TYR A 64 4.51 -11.60 7.91
C TYR A 64 5.54 -11.96 6.85
N GLY A 65 5.10 -12.66 5.82
CA GLY A 65 5.92 -12.95 4.65
C GLY A 65 6.32 -11.66 3.90
N PRO A 66 7.13 -11.80 2.82
CA PRO A 66 7.59 -10.65 2.06
C PRO A 66 6.42 -9.87 1.44
N PRO A 67 6.53 -8.54 1.31
CA PRO A 67 5.51 -7.74 0.65
C PRO A 67 5.39 -8.14 -0.83
N THR A 68 4.17 -8.32 -1.29
CA THR A 68 3.82 -8.49 -2.70
C THR A 68 3.13 -7.24 -3.21
N THR A 69 3.72 -6.59 -4.21
CA THR A 69 3.10 -5.42 -4.85
C THR A 69 1.90 -5.87 -5.71
N ILE A 70 0.72 -5.35 -5.38
CA ILE A 70 -0.53 -5.58 -6.11
C ILE A 70 -0.66 -4.55 -7.25
N PHE A 71 -0.29 -3.30 -6.97
CA PHE A 71 -0.37 -2.19 -7.91
C PHE A 71 0.64 -1.12 -7.55
N GLN A 72 1.23 -0.49 -8.56
CA GLN A 72 2.09 0.67 -8.41
C GLN A 72 1.89 1.61 -9.59
N SER A 73 1.85 2.92 -9.32
CA SER A 73 1.71 3.95 -10.34
C SER A 73 2.38 5.24 -9.89
N GLY A 74 3.02 5.93 -10.83
CA GLY A 74 3.73 7.18 -10.55
C GLY A 74 5.05 6.96 -9.80
N GLU A 75 5.55 8.03 -9.20
CA GLU A 75 6.77 7.98 -8.39
C GLU A 75 6.41 7.61 -6.95
N ILE A 76 7.09 6.60 -6.41
CA ILE A 76 6.95 6.19 -5.02
C ILE A 76 8.32 6.23 -4.35
N PRO A 77 8.43 6.63 -3.09
CA PRO A 77 9.68 6.51 -2.36
C PRO A 77 10.07 5.03 -2.19
N ASP A 78 11.37 4.76 -2.11
CA ASP A 78 11.86 3.42 -1.77
C ASP A 78 11.31 3.01 -0.40
N MET A 79 10.67 1.84 -0.38
CA MET A 79 10.14 1.25 0.84
C MET A 79 11.14 0.22 1.36
N GLU A 80 12.15 0.66 2.12
CA GLU A 80 13.03 -0.24 2.90
C GLU A 80 12.29 -0.94 4.05
#